data_AF-A0A0B6ZH35-F1
#
_entry.id   AF-A0A0B6ZH35-F1
#
_cell.length_a   1.000
_cell.length_b   1.000
_cell.length_c   1.000
_cell.angle_alpha   90.00
_cell.angle_beta   90.00
_cell.angle_gamma   90.00
#
_symmetry.space_group_name_H-M   'P 1'
#
loop_
_entity.id
_entity.type
_entity.pdbx_description
1 polymer ?
#
loop_
_entity_poly.entity_id
_entity_poly.type
_entity_poly.pdbx_seq_one_letter_code
_entity_poly.pdbx_strand_id
1 'polypeptide(L)'
;QTQGSQISSEQQKERRKLQVSRLQEVNTRRRMDKLQADEAELQKLLEVQELMLHGDDDTLASALAEVGLTHVEDLQDSVDRLSASIQRAKAKILGQEPAPIESESKEPSFPLLDIPDEMLTQDQLAIKKRQRILQSASEGRKKALALQRERRQKEWDEEKKLEERRRTDFTGWLTEVRARRQKILDARNARRQKKSDMSKRRTVASQQRMWIISQLAAQPSKKGDNFGQNDADWDVYKEINREGGTSDSDAEEEKLEGLETMLKEHDQEFQKHVDMGGLSGEFDVAEYYRLHLGVERMRVPELLFQPSMLGLEQAGLSETMEFILGKLDRQTQDRVVKYVYLTGGNANLINFQHRIDRELLQMRPFKSSYNVYCAANPSLDAWHGARKFAMSPLLSASSITRQDYEEMGEGYIREHMASNRYFPTSSAAPQKEGL
;
A
#
# COMPACT_ATOMS: atom_id res chain seq x y z
N GLN A 1 -12.04 14.83 -24.69
CA GLN A 1 -12.33 14.20 -23.38
C GLN A 1 -11.20 13.21 -23.10
N THR A 2 -10.33 13.56 -22.16
CA THR A 2 -9.14 12.80 -21.78
C THR A 2 -9.54 11.59 -20.93
N GLN A 3 -9.20 10.39 -21.40
CA GLN A 3 -9.41 9.14 -20.67
C GLN A 3 -8.46 9.10 -19.46
N GLY A 4 -9.02 9.32 -18.27
CA GLY A 4 -8.34 9.09 -17.00
C GLY A 4 -8.23 7.59 -16.75
N SER A 5 -7.02 7.04 -16.83
CA SER A 5 -6.72 5.67 -16.44
C SER A 5 -7.06 5.47 -14.96
N GLN A 6 -8.11 4.70 -14.68
CA GLN A 6 -8.48 4.30 -13.33
C GLN A 6 -7.47 3.26 -12.84
N ILE A 7 -6.42 3.74 -12.16
CA ILE A 7 -5.42 2.91 -11.49
C ILE A 7 -6.13 2.08 -10.41
N SER A 8 -6.00 0.75 -10.50
CA SER A 8 -6.57 -0.22 -9.54
C SER A 8 -6.18 0.14 -8.10
N SER A 9 -7.07 -0.12 -7.13
CA SER A 9 -6.83 0.20 -5.72
C SER A 9 -5.55 -0.46 -5.17
N GLU A 10 -5.16 -1.62 -5.71
CA GLU A 10 -3.91 -2.32 -5.37
C GLU A 10 -2.68 -1.58 -5.92
N GLN A 11 -2.74 -1.12 -7.17
CA GLN A 11 -1.68 -0.31 -7.78
C GLN A 11 -1.52 1.03 -7.04
N GLN A 12 -2.59 1.61 -6.51
CA GLN A 12 -2.50 2.81 -5.66
C GLN A 12 -1.86 2.52 -4.30
N LYS A 13 -2.15 1.36 -3.69
CA LYS A 13 -1.53 0.93 -2.43
C LYS A 13 -0.05 0.61 -2.61
N GLU A 14 0.33 -0.10 -3.68
CA GLU A 14 1.74 -0.36 -4.00
C GLU A 14 2.50 0.93 -4.30
N ARG A 15 1.93 1.86 -5.07
CA ARG A 15 2.58 3.16 -5.32
C ARG A 15 2.76 3.96 -4.04
N ARG A 16 1.81 3.92 -3.11
CA ARG A 16 1.95 4.56 -1.77
C ARG A 16 3.02 3.87 -0.94
N LYS A 17 3.06 2.53 -0.90
CA LYS A 17 4.08 1.76 -0.18
C LYS A 17 5.49 2.02 -0.73
N LEU A 18 5.64 2.05 -2.06
CA LEU A 18 6.89 2.40 -2.74
C LEU A 18 7.29 3.86 -2.50
N GLN A 19 6.32 4.78 -2.46
CA GLN A 19 6.58 6.19 -2.19
C GLN A 19 7.02 6.42 -0.73
N VAL A 20 6.42 5.73 0.24
CA VAL A 20 6.82 5.76 1.65
C VAL A 20 8.19 5.11 1.84
N SER A 21 8.44 3.95 1.23
CA SER A 21 9.74 3.28 1.25
C SER A 21 10.84 4.15 0.65
N ARG A 22 10.56 4.81 -0.49
CA ARG A 22 11.50 5.74 -1.12
C ARG A 22 11.75 6.98 -0.25
N LEU A 23 10.72 7.50 0.43
CA LEU A 23 10.89 8.62 1.38
C LEU A 23 11.72 8.21 2.61
N GLN A 24 11.51 7.00 3.12
CA GLN A 24 12.33 6.45 4.20
C GLN A 24 13.78 6.27 3.76
N GLU A 25 14.03 5.72 2.58
CA GLU A 25 15.37 5.55 1.98
C GLU A 25 16.08 6.90 1.74
N VAL A 26 15.37 7.90 1.23
CA VAL A 26 15.91 9.25 1.05
C VAL A 26 16.25 9.89 2.41
N ASN A 27 15.43 9.67 3.43
CA ASN A 27 15.69 10.20 4.77
C ASN A 27 16.83 9.46 5.49
N THR A 28 16.96 8.15 5.35
CA THR A 28 18.09 7.40 5.91
C THR A 28 19.39 7.78 5.20
N ARG A 29 19.36 7.94 3.88
CA ARG A 29 20.52 8.41 3.11
C ARG A 29 20.95 9.82 3.50
N ARG A 30 20.03 10.76 3.63
CA ARG A 30 20.33 12.12 4.16
C ARG A 30 20.91 12.10 5.57
N ARG A 31 20.48 11.16 6.43
CA ARG A 31 21.04 10.99 7.79
C ARG A 31 22.46 10.43 7.73
N MET A 32 22.74 9.49 6.82
CA MET A 32 24.08 8.95 6.59
C MET A 32 25.02 10.00 5.98
N ASP A 33 24.56 10.75 4.98
CA ASP A 33 25.34 11.84 4.36
C ASP A 33 25.70 12.92 5.40
N LYS A 34 24.76 13.27 6.29
CA LYS A 34 25.02 14.19 7.39
C LYS A 34 26.02 13.61 8.41
N LEU A 35 25.87 12.34 8.77
CA LEU A 35 26.80 11.69 9.69
C LEU A 35 28.23 11.68 9.11
N GLN A 36 28.38 11.40 7.82
CA GLN A 36 29.67 11.44 7.13
C GLN A 36 30.27 12.85 7.09
N ALA A 37 29.43 13.88 6.90
CA ALA A 37 29.88 15.27 6.96
C ALA A 37 30.36 15.65 8.38
N ASP A 38 29.58 15.30 9.41
CA ASP A 38 29.93 15.56 10.81
C ASP A 38 31.23 14.79 11.19
N GLU A 39 31.42 13.55 10.72
CA GLU A 39 32.66 12.77 10.90
C GLU A 39 33.87 13.40 10.22
N ALA A 40 33.71 13.91 9.00
CA ALA A 40 34.78 14.60 8.27
C ALA A 40 35.16 15.92 8.95
N GLU A 41 34.19 16.64 9.52
CA GLU A 41 34.43 17.85 10.31
C GLU A 41 35.17 17.52 11.63
N LEU A 42 34.80 16.42 12.30
CA LEU A 42 35.52 15.94 13.47
C LEU A 42 36.96 15.56 13.13
N GLN A 43 37.18 14.89 11.99
CA GLN A 43 38.52 14.51 11.55
C GLN A 43 39.41 15.74 11.30
N LYS A 44 38.86 16.81 10.71
CA LYS A 44 39.57 18.09 10.56
C LYS A 44 39.92 18.72 11.90
N LEU A 45 38.99 18.71 12.87
CA LEU A 45 39.24 19.25 14.21
C LEU A 45 40.34 18.46 14.94
N LEU A 46 40.38 17.14 14.79
CA LEU A 46 41.43 16.27 15.34
C LEU A 46 42.79 16.50 14.66
N GLU A 47 42.82 16.76 13.35
CA GLU A 47 44.05 17.12 12.62
C GLU A 47 44.63 18.45 13.13
N VAL A 48 43.78 19.45 13.40
CA VAL A 48 44.20 20.71 14.06
C VAL A 48 44.70 20.46 15.48
N GLN A 49 44.10 19.50 16.21
CA GLN A 49 44.56 19.10 17.53
C GLN A 49 45.93 18.40 17.50
N GLU A 50 46.23 17.61 16.47
CA GLU A 50 47.56 16.99 16.28
C GLU A 50 48.64 18.03 15.95
N LEU A 51 48.29 19.08 15.20
CA LEU A 51 49.17 20.23 14.93
C LEU A 51 49.53 21.01 16.20
N MET A 52 48.70 20.99 17.24
CA MET A 52 49.06 21.55 18.55
C MET A 52 50.21 20.81 19.24
N LEU A 53 50.41 19.52 18.91
CA LEU A 53 51.45 18.69 19.53
C LEU A 53 52.77 18.72 18.75
N HIS A 54 52.74 19.03 17.45
CA HIS A 54 53.89 18.84 16.54
C HIS A 54 54.14 19.97 15.52
N GLY A 55 53.30 21.00 15.44
CA GLY A 55 53.36 22.07 14.44
C GLY A 55 53.88 23.42 14.96
N ASP A 56 54.34 24.28 14.05
CA ASP A 56 54.76 25.65 14.36
C ASP A 56 53.55 26.57 14.64
N ASP A 57 53.68 27.53 15.58
CA ASP A 57 52.58 28.41 16.04
C ASP A 57 51.87 29.16 14.89
N ASP A 58 52.59 29.53 13.82
CA ASP A 58 52.02 30.21 12.65
C ASP A 58 51.12 29.28 11.81
N THR A 59 51.45 27.99 11.76
CA THR A 59 50.66 26.99 11.03
C THR A 59 49.40 26.62 11.82
N LEU A 60 49.49 26.57 13.15
CA LEU A 60 48.37 26.37 14.05
C LEU A 60 47.37 27.53 13.99
N ALA A 61 47.84 28.78 13.98
CA ALA A 61 46.97 29.96 13.88
C ALA A 61 46.20 30.01 12.54
N SER A 62 46.85 29.61 11.44
CA SER A 62 46.19 29.51 10.13
C SER A 62 45.14 28.39 10.09
N ALA A 63 45.43 27.23 10.70
CA ALA A 63 44.52 26.09 10.73
C ALA A 63 43.30 26.35 11.64
N LEU A 64 43.48 27.04 12.77
CA LEU A 64 42.38 27.48 13.63
C LEU A 64 41.45 28.48 12.92
N ALA A 65 42.02 29.41 12.13
CA ALA A 65 41.25 30.36 11.33
C ALA A 65 40.45 29.67 10.20
N GLU A 66 40.98 28.60 9.61
CA GLU A 66 40.29 27.81 8.56
C GLU A 66 39.07 27.06 9.12
N VAL A 67 39.13 26.60 10.36
CA VAL A 67 38.01 25.95 11.06
C VAL A 67 37.08 26.95 11.78
N GLY A 68 37.43 28.24 11.75
CA GLY A 68 36.59 29.33 12.28
C GLY A 68 36.62 29.47 13.81
N LEU A 69 37.67 28.98 14.46
CA LEU A 69 37.86 29.04 15.92
C LEU A 69 38.96 30.06 16.26
N THR A 70 38.73 30.87 17.29
CA THR A 70 39.65 31.94 17.71
C THR A 70 40.49 31.57 18.93
N HIS A 71 40.04 30.63 19.75
CA HIS A 71 40.73 30.18 20.95
C HIS A 71 40.91 28.67 20.98
N VAL A 72 42.04 28.23 21.53
CA VAL A 72 42.42 26.82 21.64
C VAL A 72 41.49 26.04 22.58
N GLU A 73 40.94 26.70 23.61
CA GLU A 73 39.95 26.09 24.51
C GLU A 73 38.64 25.74 23.79
N ASP A 74 38.24 26.53 22.79
CA ASP A 74 37.04 26.28 21.99
C ASP A 74 37.20 25.08 21.04
N LEU A 75 38.43 24.70 20.71
CA LEU A 75 38.74 23.53 19.87
C LEU A 75 38.39 22.22 20.59
N GLN A 76 38.84 22.07 21.84
CA GLN A 76 38.55 20.88 22.65
C GLN A 76 37.04 20.75 22.92
N ASP A 77 36.38 21.86 23.24
CA ASP A 77 34.93 21.93 23.45
C ASP A 77 34.14 21.55 22.18
N SER A 78 34.63 21.95 21.01
CA SER A 78 34.02 21.63 19.71
C SER A 78 34.20 20.15 19.34
N VAL A 79 35.38 19.58 19.61
CA VAL A 79 35.66 18.14 19.45
C VAL A 79 34.75 17.30 20.36
N ASP A 80 34.60 17.68 21.62
CA ASP A 80 33.77 16.94 22.59
C ASP A 80 32.27 17.03 22.24
N ARG A 81 31.79 18.19 21.78
CA ARG A 81 30.40 18.36 21.33
C ARG A 81 30.10 17.58 20.05
N LEU A 82 31.00 17.64 19.06
CA LEU A 82 30.80 16.98 17.77
C LEU A 82 30.93 15.46 17.90
N SER A 83 31.89 14.96 18.67
CA SER A 83 32.03 13.53 18.98
C SER A 83 30.80 12.98 19.72
N ALA A 84 30.27 13.72 20.69
CA ALA A 84 29.02 13.37 21.39
C ALA A 84 27.79 13.37 20.48
N SER A 85 27.74 14.28 19.50
CA SER A 85 26.68 14.33 18.49
C SER A 85 26.74 13.12 17.54
N ILE A 86 27.95 12.78 17.06
CA ILE A 86 28.21 11.63 16.19
C ILE A 86 27.88 10.32 16.90
N GLN A 87 28.27 10.15 18.17
CA GLN A 87 27.93 8.95 18.95
C GLN A 87 26.41 8.78 19.11
N ARG A 88 25.68 9.86 19.39
CA ARG A 88 24.20 9.84 19.46
C ARG A 88 23.56 9.54 18.11
N ALA A 89 24.08 10.10 17.02
CA ALA A 89 23.59 9.86 15.67
C ALA A 89 23.84 8.41 15.22
N LYS A 90 25.00 7.83 15.53
CA LYS A 90 25.34 6.41 15.28
C LYS A 90 24.44 5.47 16.08
N ALA A 91 24.26 5.72 17.37
CA ALA A 91 23.38 4.92 18.23
C ALA A 91 21.94 4.90 17.71
N LYS A 92 21.43 6.05 17.23
CA LYS A 92 20.10 6.19 16.64
C LYS A 92 19.94 5.47 15.30
N ILE A 93 21.01 5.32 14.51
CA ILE A 93 21.00 4.57 13.25
C ILE A 93 21.08 3.05 13.51
N LEU A 94 21.83 2.64 14.54
CA LEU A 94 22.03 1.23 14.90
C LEU A 94 20.94 0.67 15.84
N GLY A 95 19.99 1.51 16.28
CA GLY A 95 18.92 1.11 17.20
C GLY A 95 19.40 0.78 18.62
N GLN A 96 20.57 1.30 19.02
CA GLN A 96 21.16 1.08 20.35
C GLN A 96 20.98 2.33 21.22
N GLU A 97 20.89 2.18 22.55
CA GLU A 97 20.94 3.33 23.46
C GLU A 97 22.36 3.93 23.41
N PRO A 98 22.52 5.26 23.26
CA PRO A 98 23.83 5.89 23.27
C PRO A 98 24.50 5.64 24.64
N ALA A 99 25.77 5.21 24.61
CA ALA A 99 26.56 5.05 25.82
C ALA A 99 26.62 6.39 26.60
N PRO A 100 26.52 6.38 27.94
CA PRO A 100 26.65 7.60 28.72
C PRO A 100 28.04 8.20 28.51
N ILE A 101 28.11 9.42 28.00
CA ILE A 101 29.38 10.14 27.85
C ILE A 101 29.72 10.71 29.24
N GLU A 102 30.92 10.39 29.77
CA GLU A 102 31.34 10.73 31.14
C GLU A 102 31.31 12.23 31.47
N SER A 103 31.27 13.12 30.47
CA SER A 103 31.24 14.58 30.66
C SER A 103 29.90 15.15 31.14
N GLU A 104 28.79 14.40 31.09
CA GLU A 104 27.48 14.85 31.61
C GLU A 104 27.28 14.59 33.13
N SER A 105 28.28 14.02 33.82
CA SER A 105 28.17 13.59 35.22
C SER A 105 28.57 14.64 36.27
N LYS A 106 29.00 15.85 35.89
CA LYS A 106 29.19 16.95 36.85
C LYS A 106 27.83 17.59 37.11
N GLU A 107 27.20 17.25 38.23
CA GLU A 107 26.01 17.95 38.71
C GLU A 107 26.31 19.46 38.69
N PRO A 108 25.48 20.31 38.05
CA PRO A 108 25.73 21.74 37.98
C PRO A 108 25.74 22.29 39.41
N SER A 109 26.91 22.69 39.88
CA SER A 109 27.08 23.32 41.19
C SER A 109 26.55 24.76 41.11
N PHE A 110 25.80 25.19 42.12
CA PHE A 110 25.19 26.52 42.21
C PHE A 110 25.68 27.29 43.45
N PRO A 111 26.95 27.76 43.48
CA PRO A 111 27.61 28.21 44.70
C PRO A 111 27.01 29.47 45.34
N LEU A 112 26.27 30.29 44.59
CA LEU A 112 25.70 31.56 45.10
C LEU A 112 24.32 31.37 45.74
N LEU A 113 23.72 30.18 45.64
CA LEU A 113 22.41 29.90 46.26
C LEU A 113 22.50 29.73 47.77
N ASP A 114 23.65 29.27 48.27
CA ASP A 114 23.91 29.00 49.69
C ASP A 114 24.36 30.24 50.50
N ILE A 115 24.62 31.37 49.84
CA ILE A 115 25.07 32.61 50.47
C ILE A 115 23.86 33.54 50.72
N PRO A 116 23.60 34.02 51.95
CA PRO A 116 22.47 34.92 52.25
C PRO A 116 22.49 36.24 51.46
N ASP A 117 21.31 36.75 51.06
CA ASP A 117 21.15 37.89 50.14
C ASP A 117 21.83 39.20 50.62
N GLU A 118 22.07 39.33 51.92
CA GLU A 118 22.69 40.51 52.56
C GLU A 118 24.20 40.62 52.28
N MET A 119 24.83 39.53 51.84
CA MET A 119 26.28 39.44 51.59
C MET A 119 26.64 39.51 50.09
N LEU A 120 25.66 39.74 49.21
CA LEU A 120 25.85 39.77 47.76
C LEU A 120 25.80 41.19 47.19
N THR A 121 26.69 41.50 46.25
CA THR A 121 26.58 42.73 45.45
C THR A 121 25.40 42.67 44.47
N GLN A 122 24.94 43.83 43.98
CA GLN A 122 23.76 43.92 43.11
C GLN A 122 23.87 43.06 41.82
N ASP A 123 25.08 42.89 41.29
CA ASP A 123 25.36 42.00 40.16
C ASP A 123 25.33 40.51 40.57
N GLN A 124 25.81 40.17 41.77
CA GLN A 124 25.77 38.81 42.29
C GLN A 124 24.33 38.36 42.63
N LEU A 125 23.44 39.28 43.04
CA LEU A 125 22.01 39.00 43.21
C LEU A 125 21.32 38.66 41.88
N ALA A 126 21.71 39.31 40.78
CA ALA A 126 21.20 38.98 39.44
C ALA A 126 21.68 37.59 38.98
N ILE A 127 22.94 37.24 39.26
CA ILE A 127 23.49 35.91 38.98
C ILE A 127 22.81 34.84 39.85
N LYS A 128 22.56 35.11 41.14
CA LYS A 128 21.83 34.23 42.06
C LYS A 128 20.39 33.95 41.59
N LYS A 129 19.69 34.97 41.09
CA LYS A 129 18.36 34.80 40.45
C LYS A 129 18.43 33.89 39.22
N ARG A 130 19.45 34.05 38.37
CA ARG A 130 19.67 33.15 37.21
C ARG A 130 20.00 31.72 37.65
N GLN A 131 20.81 31.53 38.68
CA GLN A 131 21.14 30.21 39.24
C GLN A 131 19.90 29.52 39.84
N ARG A 132 19.01 30.25 40.52
CA ARG A 132 17.75 29.69 41.04
C ARG A 132 16.84 29.20 39.92
N ILE A 133 16.77 29.94 38.80
CA ILE A 133 16.03 29.53 37.61
C ILE A 133 16.65 28.26 37.00
N LEU A 134 17.97 28.23 36.83
CA LEU A 134 18.68 27.05 36.31
C LEU A 134 18.54 25.81 37.20
N GLN A 135 18.57 25.97 38.53
CA GLN A 135 18.32 24.90 39.49
C GLN A 135 16.89 24.35 39.34
N SER A 136 15.89 25.23 39.31
CA SER A 136 14.49 24.82 39.13
C SER A 136 14.25 24.08 37.80
N ALA A 137 14.93 24.51 36.73
CA ALA A 137 14.89 23.84 35.43
C ALA A 137 15.60 22.48 35.46
N SER A 138 16.73 22.36 36.17
CA SER A 138 17.48 21.11 36.34
C SER A 138 16.71 20.09 37.17
N GLU A 139 16.12 20.52 38.29
CA GLU A 139 15.25 19.69 39.12
C GLU A 139 13.99 19.25 38.37
N GLY A 140 13.40 20.12 37.55
CA GLY A 140 12.31 19.78 36.65
C GLY A 140 12.68 18.65 35.66
N ARG A 141 13.87 18.75 35.05
CA ARG A 141 14.41 17.68 34.17
C ARG A 141 14.65 16.37 34.93
N LYS A 142 15.21 16.42 36.14
CA LYS A 142 15.48 15.23 36.97
C LYS A 142 14.19 14.51 37.37
N LYS A 143 13.15 15.27 37.76
CA LYS A 143 11.81 14.73 38.06
C LYS A 143 11.13 14.14 36.83
N ALA A 144 11.22 14.81 35.67
CA ALA A 144 10.67 14.29 34.42
C ALA A 144 11.36 12.98 33.99
N LEU A 145 12.69 12.90 34.11
CA LEU A 145 13.45 11.69 33.81
C LEU A 145 13.13 10.54 34.77
N ALA A 146 12.95 10.84 36.07
CA ALA A 146 12.56 9.84 37.06
C ALA A 146 11.17 9.26 36.78
N LEU A 147 10.20 10.11 36.45
CA LEU A 147 8.85 9.68 36.06
C LEU A 147 8.86 8.81 34.79
N GLN A 148 9.69 9.17 33.82
CA GLN A 148 9.86 8.38 32.59
C GLN A 148 10.47 7.01 32.88
N ARG A 149 11.47 6.92 33.76
CA ARG A 149 12.08 5.65 34.20
C ARG A 149 11.07 4.75 34.92
N GLU A 150 10.28 5.31 35.84
CA GLU A 150 9.25 4.55 36.55
C GLU A 150 8.18 4.01 35.59
N ARG A 151 7.74 4.83 34.62
CA ARG A 151 6.79 4.40 33.58
C ARG A 151 7.36 3.27 32.73
N ARG A 152 8.62 3.38 32.29
CA ARG A 152 9.30 2.34 31.52
C ARG A 152 9.44 1.03 32.30
N GLN A 153 9.75 1.12 33.60
CA GLN A 153 9.84 -0.05 34.47
C GLN A 153 8.50 -0.79 34.59
N LYS A 154 7.40 -0.06 34.73
CA LYS A 154 6.06 -0.65 34.75
C LYS A 154 5.71 -1.35 33.43
N GLU A 155 5.99 -0.70 32.29
CA GLU A 155 5.76 -1.30 30.97
C GLU A 155 6.57 -2.60 30.79
N TRP A 156 7.82 -2.61 31.25
CA TRP A 156 8.70 -3.79 31.23
C TRP A 156 8.18 -4.95 32.11
N ASP A 157 7.72 -4.65 33.33
CA ASP A 157 7.17 -5.65 34.24
C ASP A 157 5.84 -6.23 33.72
N GLU A 158 5.03 -5.43 33.02
CA GLU A 158 3.81 -5.87 32.34
C GLU A 158 4.08 -6.79 31.14
N GLU A 159 5.11 -6.48 30.35
CA GLU A 159 5.55 -7.30 29.21
C GLU A 159 6.05 -8.67 29.66
N LYS A 160 6.87 -8.71 30.71
CA LYS A 160 7.33 -9.97 31.32
C LYS A 160 6.18 -10.85 31.80
N LYS A 161 5.19 -10.26 32.46
CA LYS A 161 3.99 -11.00 32.91
C LYS A 161 3.16 -11.54 31.75
N LEU A 162 3.08 -10.82 30.63
CA LEU A 162 2.39 -11.28 29.43
C LEU A 162 3.15 -12.46 28.80
N GLU A 163 4.48 -12.38 28.76
CA GLU A 163 5.36 -13.43 28.25
C GLU A 163 5.32 -14.71 29.11
N GLU A 164 5.30 -14.58 30.43
CA GLU A 164 5.09 -15.72 31.33
C GLU A 164 3.72 -16.37 31.15
N ARG A 165 2.69 -15.56 30.86
CA ARG A 165 1.36 -16.07 30.51
C ARG A 165 1.32 -16.78 29.18
N ARG A 166 2.05 -16.31 28.16
CA ARG A 166 2.22 -17.01 26.87
C ARG A 166 2.69 -18.46 27.08
N ARG A 167 3.59 -18.68 28.04
CA ARG A 167 4.15 -20.01 28.36
C ARG A 167 3.21 -20.91 29.17
N THR A 168 2.33 -20.33 29.98
CA THR A 168 1.49 -21.08 30.94
C THR A 168 0.05 -21.28 30.46
N ASP A 169 -0.54 -20.29 29.80
CA ASP A 169 -1.87 -20.33 29.18
C ASP A 169 -1.87 -19.55 27.85
N PHE A 170 -1.58 -20.28 26.77
CA PHE A 170 -1.52 -19.72 25.42
C PHE A 170 -2.88 -19.20 24.93
N THR A 171 -3.98 -19.86 25.31
CA THR A 171 -5.32 -19.47 24.87
C THR A 171 -5.78 -18.18 25.53
N GLY A 172 -5.59 -18.05 26.84
CA GLY A 172 -5.84 -16.82 27.58
C GLY A 172 -4.93 -15.68 27.11
N TRP A 173 -3.64 -15.97 26.89
CA TRP A 173 -2.71 -15.00 26.31
C TRP A 173 -3.18 -14.46 24.96
N LEU A 174 -3.63 -15.34 24.05
CA LEU A 174 -4.11 -14.93 22.73
C LEU A 174 -5.34 -14.01 22.81
N THR A 175 -6.30 -14.34 23.70
CA THR A 175 -7.48 -13.47 23.93
C THR A 175 -7.09 -12.11 24.52
N GLU A 176 -6.10 -12.06 25.40
CA GLU A 176 -5.59 -10.82 26.00
C GLU A 176 -4.87 -9.95 24.96
N VAL A 177 -4.05 -10.53 24.08
CA VAL A 177 -3.38 -9.82 22.98
C VAL A 177 -4.42 -9.26 21.99
N ARG A 178 -5.43 -10.06 21.61
CA ARG A 178 -6.56 -9.61 20.77
C ARG A 178 -7.32 -8.45 21.43
N ALA A 179 -7.61 -8.54 22.73
CA ALA A 179 -8.31 -7.50 23.48
C ALA A 179 -7.48 -6.20 23.60
N ARG A 180 -6.17 -6.31 23.85
CA ARG A 180 -5.25 -5.15 23.90
C ARG A 180 -5.20 -4.44 22.54
N ARG A 181 -5.11 -5.19 21.44
CA ARG A 181 -5.16 -4.63 20.07
C ARG A 181 -6.48 -3.92 19.80
N GLN A 182 -7.61 -4.56 20.13
CA GLN A 182 -8.94 -4.00 19.91
C GLN A 182 -9.13 -2.69 20.68
N LYS A 183 -8.67 -2.63 21.94
CA LYS A 183 -8.73 -1.42 22.76
C LYS A 183 -8.00 -0.23 22.13
N ILE A 184 -6.85 -0.46 21.49
CA ILE A 184 -6.09 0.58 20.78
C ILE A 184 -6.86 1.02 19.52
N LEU A 185 -7.40 0.08 18.75
CA LEU A 185 -8.21 0.39 17.56
C LEU A 185 -9.47 1.19 17.90
N ASP A 186 -10.19 0.80 18.96
CA ASP A 186 -11.38 1.51 19.44
C ASP A 186 -11.05 2.91 19.92
N ALA A 187 -9.94 3.08 20.65
CA ALA A 187 -9.46 4.38 21.07
C ALA A 187 -9.10 5.28 19.86
N ARG A 188 -8.42 4.72 18.86
CA ARG A 188 -8.07 5.42 17.60
C ARG A 188 -9.31 5.82 16.82
N ASN A 189 -10.28 4.91 16.67
CA ASN A 189 -11.54 5.17 15.98
C ASN A 189 -12.38 6.21 16.72
N ALA A 190 -12.48 6.12 18.04
CA ALA A 190 -13.15 7.12 18.87
C ALA A 190 -12.50 8.51 18.74
N ARG A 191 -11.16 8.60 18.72
CA ARG A 191 -10.47 9.89 18.47
C ARG A 191 -10.69 10.40 17.06
N ARG A 192 -10.67 9.53 16.05
CA ARG A 192 -10.94 9.90 14.66
C ARG A 192 -12.37 10.41 14.50
N GLN A 193 -13.34 9.75 15.14
CA GLN A 193 -14.74 10.15 15.16
C GLN A 193 -14.91 11.50 15.87
N LYS A 194 -14.35 11.66 17.08
CA LYS A 194 -14.31 12.94 17.80
C LYS A 194 -13.73 14.05 16.93
N LYS A 195 -12.58 13.81 16.26
CA LYS A 195 -11.94 14.79 15.35
C LYS A 195 -12.84 15.16 14.17
N SER A 196 -13.56 14.19 13.58
CA SER A 196 -14.54 14.44 12.52
C SER A 196 -15.72 15.28 13.04
N ASP A 197 -16.22 14.97 14.23
CA ASP A 197 -17.33 15.69 14.85
C ASP A 197 -16.94 17.11 15.30
N MET A 198 -15.67 17.33 15.69
CA MET A 198 -15.11 18.67 15.92
C MET A 198 -14.96 19.50 14.64
N SER A 199 -14.84 18.86 13.47
CA SER A 199 -14.72 19.54 12.18
C SER A 199 -16.07 19.98 11.62
N LYS A 200 -17.18 19.39 12.08
CA LYS A 200 -18.54 19.74 11.66
C LYS A 200 -19.02 21.00 12.39
N ARG A 201 -19.46 22.02 11.64
CA ARG A 201 -19.82 23.37 12.13
C ARG A 201 -21.06 23.46 13.06
N ARG A 202 -21.73 22.35 13.39
CA ARG A 202 -23.02 22.34 14.14
C ARG A 202 -23.07 21.32 15.29
N THR A 203 -21.94 20.79 15.73
CA THR A 203 -21.87 19.87 16.88
C THR A 203 -21.77 20.64 18.19
N VAL A 204 -22.24 20.04 19.30
CA VAL A 204 -22.17 20.61 20.67
C VAL A 204 -20.74 21.04 21.00
N ALA A 205 -19.76 20.24 20.57
CA ALA A 205 -18.36 20.51 20.82
C ALA A 205 -17.81 21.67 19.95
N SER A 206 -18.32 21.87 18.72
CA SER A 206 -18.03 23.09 17.94
C SER A 206 -18.67 24.33 18.57
N GLN A 207 -19.84 24.21 19.19
CA GLN A 207 -20.49 25.32 19.92
C GLN A 207 -19.74 25.67 21.20
N GLN A 208 -19.26 24.67 21.96
CA GLN A 208 -18.42 24.88 23.15
C GLN A 208 -17.09 25.56 22.80
N ARG A 209 -16.41 25.15 21.71
CA ARG A 209 -15.22 25.85 21.21
C ARG A 209 -15.51 27.31 20.84
N MET A 210 -16.61 27.56 20.14
CA MET A 210 -17.01 28.91 19.75
C MET A 210 -17.36 29.78 20.96
N TRP A 211 -17.99 29.19 21.99
CA TRP A 211 -18.28 29.86 23.25
C TRP A 211 -17.00 30.23 24.02
N ILE A 212 -16.03 29.30 24.14
CA ILE A 212 -14.73 29.54 24.77
C ILE A 212 -13.95 30.64 24.01
N ILE A 213 -13.89 30.57 22.68
CA ILE A 213 -13.22 31.58 21.84
C ILE A 213 -13.90 32.94 21.98
N SER A 214 -15.23 32.99 21.98
CA SER A 214 -16.00 34.23 22.16
C SER A 214 -15.81 34.83 23.56
N GLN A 215 -15.72 34.00 24.60
CA GLN A 215 -15.49 34.43 25.97
C GLN A 215 -14.07 34.97 26.17
N LEU A 216 -13.09 34.40 25.47
CA LEU A 216 -11.73 34.94 25.41
C LEU A 216 -11.66 36.28 24.68
N ALA A 217 -12.31 36.38 23.51
CA ALA A 217 -12.34 37.61 22.72
C ALA A 217 -13.09 38.76 23.42
N ALA A 218 -13.93 38.44 24.41
CA ALA A 218 -14.67 39.42 25.20
C ALA A 218 -13.86 40.01 26.38
N GLN A 219 -12.66 39.50 26.69
CA GLN A 219 -11.79 40.16 27.65
C GLN A 219 -11.13 41.39 27.02
N PRO A 220 -11.15 42.58 27.67
CA PRO A 220 -10.55 43.78 27.10
C PRO A 220 -9.02 43.63 27.03
N SER A 221 -8.52 43.41 25.82
CA SER A 221 -7.08 43.47 25.51
C SER A 221 -6.53 44.84 25.92
N LYS A 222 -5.50 44.85 26.77
CA LYS A 222 -4.68 46.05 26.95
C LYS A 222 -3.99 46.35 25.62
N LYS A 223 -4.08 47.61 25.17
CA LYS A 223 -3.54 48.09 23.89
C LYS A 223 -2.11 47.57 23.67
N GLY A 224 -1.93 46.60 22.77
CA GLY A 224 -0.64 45.96 22.45
C GLY A 224 -0.56 44.45 22.72
N ASP A 225 -1.56 43.86 23.38
CA ASP A 225 -1.62 42.42 23.63
C ASP A 225 -2.15 41.68 22.39
N ASN A 226 -1.22 41.08 21.65
CA ASN A 226 -1.52 40.16 20.55
C ASN A 226 -1.57 38.74 21.11
N PHE A 227 -2.70 38.07 20.90
CA PHE A 227 -2.95 36.68 21.27
C PHE A 227 -1.72 35.77 21.03
N GLY A 228 -1.24 35.13 22.11
CA GLY A 228 -0.05 34.26 22.09
C GLY A 228 1.18 34.80 22.83
N GLN A 229 1.11 36.01 23.41
CA GLN A 229 2.18 36.59 24.22
C GLN A 229 2.11 36.22 25.72
N ASN A 230 0.94 35.82 26.23
CA ASN A 230 0.75 35.38 27.62
C ASN A 230 0.65 33.84 27.69
N ASP A 231 1.27 33.23 28.72
CA ASP A 231 1.19 31.77 28.96
C ASP A 231 -0.26 31.28 29.16
N ALA A 232 -1.16 32.14 29.62
CA ALA A 232 -2.59 31.85 29.76
C ALA A 232 -3.30 31.59 28.41
N ASP A 233 -2.80 32.19 27.31
CA ASP A 233 -3.34 31.94 25.97
C ASP A 233 -3.00 30.53 25.47
N TRP A 234 -1.84 30.01 25.90
CA TRP A 234 -1.42 28.63 25.63
C TRP A 234 -2.26 27.62 26.39
N ASP A 235 -2.72 27.95 27.60
CA ASP A 235 -3.61 27.09 28.37
C ASP A 235 -4.99 26.96 27.72
N VAL A 236 -5.45 28.00 27.00
CA VAL A 236 -6.68 27.95 26.20
C VAL A 236 -6.50 27.10 24.94
N TYR A 237 -5.35 27.20 24.26
CA TYR A 237 -5.02 26.28 23.18
C TYR A 237 -4.93 24.83 23.66
N LYS A 238 -4.33 24.61 24.83
CA LYS A 238 -4.29 23.29 25.47
C LYS A 238 -5.69 22.84 25.83
N GLU A 239 -6.59 23.68 26.34
CA GLU A 239 -7.97 23.29 26.69
C GLU A 239 -8.79 22.95 25.43
N ILE A 240 -8.64 23.72 24.35
CA ILE A 240 -9.32 23.49 23.06
C ILE A 240 -8.78 22.24 22.33
N ASN A 241 -7.48 21.95 22.48
CA ASN A 241 -6.79 20.79 21.90
C ASN A 241 -6.58 19.62 22.88
N ARG A 242 -7.01 19.73 24.14
CA ARG A 242 -6.92 18.69 25.19
C ARG A 242 -7.59 17.42 24.73
N GLU A 243 -8.66 17.58 23.96
CA GLU A 243 -9.44 16.49 23.36
C GLU A 243 -8.98 16.09 21.96
N GLY A 244 -8.10 16.88 21.32
CA GLY A 244 -7.58 16.67 19.97
C GLY A 244 -6.31 15.81 19.90
N GLY A 245 -5.84 15.30 21.05
CA GLY A 245 -4.62 14.53 21.30
C GLY A 245 -3.93 13.94 20.07
N THR A 246 -2.91 14.65 19.58
CA THR A 246 -1.97 14.15 18.57
C THR A 246 -0.70 13.57 19.19
N SER A 247 -0.46 13.82 20.48
CA SER A 247 0.83 13.52 21.13
C SER A 247 1.05 12.03 21.44
N ASP A 248 -0.01 11.22 21.52
CA ASP A 248 0.09 9.79 21.84
C ASP A 248 -0.01 8.89 20.59
N SER A 249 -0.06 9.47 19.38
CA SER A 249 -0.28 8.72 18.14
C SER A 249 0.86 7.76 17.81
N ASP A 250 2.11 8.20 17.94
CA ASP A 250 3.28 7.43 17.49
C ASP A 250 3.56 6.26 18.46
N ALA A 251 3.42 6.49 19.77
CA ALA A 251 3.62 5.46 20.79
C ALA A 251 2.53 4.37 20.75
N GLU A 252 1.32 4.73 20.32
CA GLU A 252 0.25 3.75 20.12
C GLU A 252 0.40 2.98 18.81
N GLU A 253 0.95 3.60 17.78
CA GLU A 253 1.28 2.92 16.52
C GLU A 253 2.35 1.85 16.73
N GLU A 254 3.42 2.18 17.47
CA GLU A 254 4.44 1.20 17.87
C GLU A 254 3.86 0.04 18.69
N LYS A 255 2.98 0.33 19.66
CA LYS A 255 2.29 -0.70 20.45
C LYS A 255 1.37 -1.57 19.60
N LEU A 256 0.68 -0.98 18.62
CA LEU A 256 -0.18 -1.71 17.69
C LEU A 256 0.66 -2.64 16.80
N GLU A 257 1.75 -2.14 16.23
CA GLU A 257 2.67 -2.93 15.38
C GLU A 257 3.28 -4.11 16.15
N GLY A 258 3.67 -3.92 17.41
CA GLY A 258 4.14 -5.00 18.27
C GLY A 258 3.08 -6.08 18.50
N LEU A 259 1.84 -5.69 18.80
CA LEU A 259 0.72 -6.63 18.98
C LEU A 259 0.34 -7.35 17.69
N GLU A 260 0.38 -6.67 16.54
CA GLU A 260 0.10 -7.28 15.24
C GLU A 260 1.20 -8.27 14.84
N THR A 261 2.47 -7.97 15.13
CA THR A 261 3.58 -8.91 14.91
C THR A 261 3.41 -10.18 15.75
N MET A 262 3.08 -10.03 17.05
CA MET A 262 2.80 -11.17 17.93
C MET A 262 1.63 -12.04 17.45
N LEU A 263 0.54 -11.42 16.96
CA LEU A 263 -0.59 -12.17 16.41
C LEU A 263 -0.22 -12.84 15.08
N LYS A 264 0.58 -12.18 14.24
CA LYS A 264 1.04 -12.74 12.97
C LYS A 264 1.83 -14.03 13.15
N GLU A 265 2.70 -14.08 14.15
CA GLU A 265 3.55 -15.23 14.44
C GLU A 265 2.79 -16.40 15.09
N HIS A 266 1.76 -16.10 15.87
CA HIS A 266 1.13 -17.09 16.76
C HIS A 266 -0.32 -17.44 16.42
N ASP A 267 -0.97 -16.69 15.53
CA ASP A 267 -2.39 -16.84 15.21
C ASP A 267 -2.61 -17.03 13.70
N GLN A 268 -2.89 -18.28 13.30
CA GLN A 268 -3.17 -18.64 11.90
C GLN A 268 -4.44 -17.96 11.36
N GLU A 269 -5.41 -17.63 12.21
CA GLU A 269 -6.64 -16.94 11.83
C GLU A 269 -6.35 -15.46 11.55
N PHE A 270 -5.52 -14.84 12.38
CA PHE A 270 -5.04 -13.47 12.17
C PHE A 270 -4.19 -13.34 10.91
N GLN A 271 -3.30 -14.30 10.65
CA GLN A 271 -2.50 -14.33 9.42
C GLN A 271 -3.39 -14.29 8.18
N LYS A 272 -4.44 -15.13 8.14
CA LYS A 272 -5.43 -15.15 7.06
C LYS A 272 -6.14 -13.80 6.93
N HIS A 273 -6.47 -13.14 8.04
CA HIS A 273 -7.12 -11.84 8.05
C HIS A 273 -6.22 -10.70 7.51
N VAL A 274 -4.92 -10.75 7.82
CA VAL A 274 -3.93 -9.75 7.35
C VAL A 274 -3.62 -9.93 5.87
N ASP A 275 -3.42 -11.16 5.41
CA ASP A 275 -3.14 -11.46 3.99
C ASP A 275 -4.32 -11.08 3.07
N MET A 276 -5.52 -10.94 3.63
CA MET A 276 -6.77 -10.67 2.90
C MET A 276 -7.23 -9.21 2.97
N GLY A 277 -6.36 -8.29 3.41
CA GLY A 277 -6.55 -6.86 3.21
C GLY A 277 -7.15 -6.07 4.38
N GLY A 278 -7.16 -6.62 5.60
CA GLY A 278 -7.29 -5.85 6.85
C GLY A 278 -8.51 -4.93 6.93
N LEU A 279 -9.69 -5.38 6.47
CA LEU A 279 -10.92 -4.62 6.59
C LEU A 279 -11.52 -4.80 7.99
N SER A 280 -11.64 -3.67 8.71
CA SER A 280 -12.22 -3.55 10.04
C SER A 280 -13.75 -3.70 10.01
N GLY A 281 -14.23 -4.92 9.81
CA GLY A 281 -15.63 -5.31 9.91
C GLY A 281 -15.71 -6.79 10.26
N GLU A 282 -16.79 -7.21 10.94
CA GLU A 282 -17.06 -8.60 11.29
C GLU A 282 -16.71 -9.55 10.12
N PHE A 283 -15.74 -10.44 10.33
CA PHE A 283 -15.27 -11.36 9.31
C PHE A 283 -16.35 -12.40 9.01
N ASP A 284 -17.13 -12.18 7.96
CA ASP A 284 -18.06 -13.18 7.44
C ASP A 284 -17.32 -14.14 6.51
N VAL A 285 -17.14 -15.38 6.97
CA VAL A 285 -16.55 -16.47 6.19
C VAL A 285 -17.33 -16.68 4.88
N ALA A 286 -18.64 -16.42 4.85
CA ALA A 286 -19.43 -16.52 3.63
C ALA A 286 -19.11 -15.41 2.62
N GLU A 287 -18.82 -14.18 3.09
CA GLU A 287 -18.37 -13.08 2.24
C GLU A 287 -16.97 -13.35 1.66
N TYR A 288 -16.10 -14.00 2.44
CA TYR A 288 -14.76 -14.41 2.00
C TYR A 288 -14.80 -15.34 0.77
N TYR A 289 -15.73 -16.30 0.75
CA TYR A 289 -15.88 -17.25 -0.36
C TYR A 289 -16.72 -16.71 -1.52
N ARG A 290 -16.97 -15.40 -1.58
CA ARG A 290 -17.75 -14.76 -2.65
C ARG A 290 -16.88 -14.43 -3.86
N LEU A 291 -17.15 -15.09 -4.98
CA LEU A 291 -16.56 -14.74 -6.28
C LEU A 291 -17.33 -13.59 -6.93
N HIS A 292 -16.67 -12.45 -7.14
CA HIS A 292 -17.24 -11.30 -7.85
C HIS A 292 -16.94 -11.43 -9.34
N LEU A 293 -17.99 -11.50 -10.17
CA LEU A 293 -17.88 -11.52 -11.63
C LEU A 293 -18.35 -10.19 -12.21
N GLY A 294 -17.42 -9.41 -12.74
CA GLY A 294 -17.65 -8.14 -13.42
C GLY A 294 -17.43 -8.28 -14.92
N VAL A 295 -16.24 -7.87 -15.36
CA VAL A 295 -15.86 -7.81 -16.78
C VAL A 295 -15.74 -9.19 -17.43
N GLU A 296 -15.51 -10.23 -16.63
CA GLU A 296 -15.35 -11.61 -17.07
C GLU A 296 -16.57 -12.10 -17.85
N ARG A 297 -17.76 -11.64 -17.45
CA ARG A 297 -19.04 -12.00 -18.10
C ARG A 297 -19.12 -11.58 -19.56
N MET A 298 -18.37 -10.54 -19.95
CA MET A 298 -18.33 -10.01 -21.31
C MET A 298 -17.04 -10.42 -22.02
N ARG A 299 -15.92 -10.45 -21.29
CA ARG A 299 -14.59 -10.72 -21.83
C ARG A 299 -14.42 -12.16 -22.29
N VAL A 300 -14.95 -13.13 -21.55
CA VAL A 300 -14.85 -14.55 -21.90
C VAL A 300 -15.53 -14.87 -23.23
N PRO A 301 -16.80 -14.51 -23.48
CA PRO A 301 -17.43 -14.78 -24.77
C PRO A 301 -16.87 -13.94 -25.92
N GLU A 302 -16.24 -12.78 -25.64
CA GLU A 302 -15.60 -11.96 -26.68
C GLU A 302 -14.44 -12.69 -27.36
N LEU A 303 -13.83 -13.68 -26.71
CA LEU A 303 -12.76 -14.50 -27.28
C LEU A 303 -13.17 -15.22 -28.58
N LEU A 304 -14.46 -15.48 -28.79
CA LEU A 304 -14.96 -16.04 -30.05
C LEU A 304 -14.81 -15.07 -31.23
N PHE A 305 -14.75 -13.76 -30.95
CA PHE A 305 -14.62 -12.69 -31.93
C PHE A 305 -13.23 -12.09 -31.95
N GLN A 306 -12.54 -12.07 -30.81
CA GLN A 306 -11.19 -11.54 -30.64
C GLN A 306 -10.28 -12.54 -29.90
N PRO A 307 -9.84 -13.63 -30.57
CA PRO A 307 -8.95 -14.63 -29.96
C PRO A 307 -7.58 -14.06 -29.52
N SER A 308 -7.15 -12.97 -30.15
CA SER A 308 -5.90 -12.26 -29.85
C SER A 308 -5.81 -11.74 -28.41
N MET A 309 -6.94 -11.54 -27.71
CA MET A 309 -6.95 -11.18 -26.29
C MET A 309 -6.33 -12.27 -25.39
N LEU A 310 -6.28 -13.52 -25.87
CA LEU A 310 -5.61 -14.66 -25.23
C LEU A 310 -4.20 -14.91 -25.80
N GLY A 311 -3.76 -14.11 -26.78
CA GLY A 311 -2.52 -14.33 -27.52
C GLY A 311 -2.62 -15.44 -28.58
N LEU A 312 -3.83 -15.83 -28.98
CA LEU A 312 -4.03 -16.77 -30.08
C LEU A 312 -4.00 -16.01 -31.42
N GLU A 313 -3.09 -16.39 -32.31
CA GLU A 313 -3.00 -15.90 -33.69
C GLU A 313 -4.01 -16.61 -34.61
N GLN A 314 -5.27 -16.63 -34.21
CA GLN A 314 -6.38 -17.19 -34.97
C GLN A 314 -7.41 -16.09 -35.29
N ALA A 315 -8.03 -16.19 -36.46
CA ALA A 315 -9.10 -15.29 -36.84
C ALA A 315 -10.34 -15.53 -35.97
N GLY A 316 -11.01 -14.45 -35.56
CA GLY A 316 -12.30 -14.54 -34.87
C GLY A 316 -13.42 -15.04 -35.80
N LEU A 317 -14.61 -15.26 -35.25
CA LEU A 317 -15.79 -15.62 -36.03
C LEU A 317 -16.12 -14.58 -37.10
N SER A 318 -16.04 -13.28 -36.78
CA SER A 318 -16.34 -12.21 -37.73
C SER A 318 -15.42 -12.23 -38.94
N GLU A 319 -14.11 -12.25 -38.69
CA GLU A 319 -13.08 -12.28 -39.73
C GLU A 319 -13.17 -13.57 -40.56
N THR A 320 -13.48 -14.69 -39.93
CA THR A 320 -13.68 -15.97 -40.62
C THR A 320 -14.90 -15.91 -41.55
N MET A 321 -16.02 -15.32 -41.12
CA MET A 321 -17.19 -15.12 -41.98
C MET A 321 -16.87 -14.21 -43.16
N GLU A 322 -16.18 -13.09 -42.93
CA GLU A 322 -15.75 -12.17 -43.98
C GLU A 322 -14.83 -12.86 -45.00
N PHE A 323 -13.83 -13.61 -44.51
CA PHE A 323 -12.91 -14.37 -45.36
C PHE A 323 -13.65 -15.37 -46.23
N ILE A 324 -14.58 -16.16 -45.65
CA ILE A 324 -15.37 -17.14 -46.41
C ILE A 324 -16.24 -16.46 -47.45
N LEU A 325 -16.95 -15.38 -47.09
CA LEU A 325 -17.77 -14.63 -48.03
C LEU A 325 -16.91 -14.06 -49.17
N GLY A 326 -15.73 -13.51 -48.87
CA GLY A 326 -14.80 -12.99 -49.87
C GLY A 326 -14.28 -14.02 -50.88
N LYS A 327 -14.36 -15.32 -50.58
CA LYS A 327 -14.02 -16.41 -51.53
C LYS A 327 -15.16 -16.77 -52.48
N LEU A 328 -16.39 -16.35 -52.18
CA LEU A 328 -17.58 -16.66 -52.97
C LEU A 328 -17.87 -15.55 -53.99
N ASP A 329 -18.44 -15.93 -55.13
CA ASP A 329 -18.97 -14.95 -56.09
C ASP A 329 -20.18 -14.20 -55.51
N ARG A 330 -20.46 -12.99 -56.04
CA ARG A 330 -21.51 -12.12 -55.50
C ARG A 330 -22.89 -12.79 -55.45
N GLN A 331 -23.24 -13.58 -56.46
CA GLN A 331 -24.55 -14.22 -56.52
C GLN A 331 -24.67 -15.31 -55.44
N THR A 332 -23.62 -16.10 -55.24
CA THR A 332 -23.56 -17.12 -54.18
C THR A 332 -23.52 -16.48 -52.80
N GLN A 333 -22.77 -15.39 -52.61
CA GLN A 333 -22.78 -14.64 -51.35
C GLN A 333 -24.20 -14.24 -50.95
N ASP A 334 -24.96 -13.61 -51.86
CA ASP A 334 -26.33 -13.16 -51.60
C ASP A 334 -27.28 -14.32 -51.23
N ARG A 335 -27.08 -15.49 -51.84
CA ARG A 335 -27.86 -16.70 -51.54
C ARG A 335 -27.55 -17.27 -50.16
N VAL A 336 -26.28 -17.33 -49.77
CA VAL A 336 -25.84 -17.93 -48.51
C VAL A 336 -26.24 -17.05 -47.33
N VAL A 337 -26.04 -15.72 -47.41
CA VAL A 337 -26.36 -14.80 -46.31
C VAL A 337 -27.86 -14.66 -46.03
N LYS A 338 -28.71 -15.10 -46.96
CA LYS A 338 -30.17 -15.15 -46.76
C LYS A 338 -30.57 -16.18 -45.70
N TYR A 339 -29.71 -17.17 -45.43
CA TYR A 339 -29.98 -18.29 -44.53
C TYR A 339 -28.78 -18.60 -43.63
N VAL A 340 -28.36 -17.64 -42.81
CA VAL A 340 -27.35 -17.89 -41.77
C VAL A 340 -28.04 -18.53 -40.57
N TYR A 341 -27.65 -19.75 -40.21
CA TYR A 341 -28.27 -20.49 -39.12
C TYR A 341 -27.26 -20.79 -38.02
N LEU A 342 -27.56 -20.39 -36.79
CA LEU A 342 -26.69 -20.55 -35.63
C LEU A 342 -27.02 -21.86 -34.89
N THR A 343 -26.04 -22.74 -34.78
CA THR A 343 -26.13 -24.01 -34.06
C THR A 343 -24.97 -24.17 -33.07
N GLY A 344 -25.06 -25.15 -32.18
CA GLY A 344 -24.05 -25.45 -31.17
C GLY A 344 -24.27 -24.72 -29.85
N GLY A 345 -23.62 -25.19 -28.78
CA GLY A 345 -23.86 -24.70 -27.42
C GLY A 345 -23.60 -23.22 -27.21
N ASN A 346 -22.61 -22.66 -27.92
CA ASN A 346 -22.25 -21.24 -27.82
C ASN A 346 -23.32 -20.30 -28.41
N ALA A 347 -24.23 -20.79 -29.26
CA ALA A 347 -25.34 -19.98 -29.74
C ALA A 347 -26.37 -19.65 -28.64
N ASN A 348 -26.33 -20.34 -27.49
CA ASN A 348 -27.16 -20.02 -26.31
C ASN A 348 -26.64 -18.81 -25.53
N LEU A 349 -25.48 -18.24 -25.89
CA LEU A 349 -24.99 -17.04 -25.24
C LEU A 349 -25.97 -15.88 -25.46
N ILE A 350 -26.22 -15.12 -24.39
CA ILE A 350 -27.16 -13.99 -24.41
C ILE A 350 -26.69 -12.98 -25.47
N ASN A 351 -27.63 -12.54 -26.33
CA ASN A 351 -27.39 -11.61 -27.44
C ASN A 351 -26.41 -12.10 -28.53
N PHE A 352 -26.08 -13.40 -28.58
CA PHE A 352 -25.18 -13.92 -29.60
C PHE A 352 -25.72 -13.76 -31.02
N GLN A 353 -27.01 -14.04 -31.24
CA GLN A 353 -27.66 -13.81 -32.54
C GLN A 353 -27.59 -12.34 -32.97
N HIS A 354 -27.90 -11.42 -32.06
CA HIS A 354 -27.81 -9.97 -32.33
C HIS A 354 -26.37 -9.52 -32.60
N ARG A 355 -25.38 -10.13 -31.92
CA ARG A 355 -23.97 -9.88 -32.22
C ARG A 355 -23.66 -10.29 -33.65
N ILE A 356 -23.99 -11.51 -34.07
CA ILE A 356 -23.74 -11.98 -35.45
C ILE A 356 -24.46 -11.11 -36.49
N ASP A 357 -25.71 -10.71 -36.21
CA ASP A 357 -26.49 -9.81 -37.07
C ASP A 357 -25.75 -8.48 -37.32
N ARG A 358 -25.22 -7.86 -36.26
CA ARG A 358 -24.42 -6.64 -36.35
C ARG A 358 -23.14 -6.83 -37.16
N GLU A 359 -22.43 -7.95 -36.96
CA GLU A 359 -21.20 -8.24 -37.69
C GLU A 359 -21.49 -8.40 -39.20
N LEU A 360 -22.55 -9.14 -39.55
CA LEU A 360 -22.98 -9.27 -40.94
C LEU A 360 -23.41 -7.93 -41.54
N LEU A 361 -24.11 -7.08 -40.79
CA LEU A 361 -24.47 -5.73 -41.25
C LEU A 361 -23.24 -4.92 -41.67
N GLN A 362 -22.14 -5.03 -40.91
CA GLN A 362 -20.90 -4.29 -41.16
C GLN A 362 -20.12 -4.84 -42.35
N MET A 363 -20.13 -6.15 -42.57
CA MET A 363 -19.44 -6.80 -43.69
C MET A 363 -20.16 -6.62 -45.03
N ARG A 364 -21.48 -6.39 -45.00
CA ARG A 364 -22.30 -6.48 -46.20
C ARG A 364 -22.50 -5.13 -46.89
N PRO A 365 -22.60 -5.09 -48.24
CA PRO A 365 -22.85 -3.86 -48.97
C PRO A 365 -24.11 -3.14 -48.48
N PHE A 366 -24.09 -1.81 -48.51
CA PHE A 366 -25.21 -0.98 -48.10
C PHE A 366 -26.51 -1.38 -48.82
N LYS A 367 -27.61 -1.49 -48.05
CA LYS A 367 -28.95 -1.96 -48.50
C LYS A 367 -29.04 -3.40 -49.00
N SER A 368 -28.02 -4.23 -48.80
CA SER A 368 -28.16 -5.68 -49.04
C SER A 368 -29.02 -6.34 -47.97
N SER A 369 -29.67 -7.46 -48.32
CA SER A 369 -30.52 -8.23 -47.42
C SER A 369 -29.79 -9.48 -46.90
N TYR A 370 -29.96 -9.80 -45.63
CA TYR A 370 -29.46 -11.02 -44.99
C TYR A 370 -30.43 -11.41 -43.88
N ASN A 371 -30.39 -12.67 -43.43
CA ASN A 371 -31.15 -13.11 -42.26
C ASN A 371 -30.31 -14.05 -41.40
N VAL A 372 -30.38 -13.85 -40.09
CA VAL A 372 -29.77 -14.72 -39.09
C VAL A 372 -30.86 -15.43 -38.30
N TYR A 373 -30.82 -16.75 -38.32
CA TYR A 373 -31.73 -17.62 -37.59
C TYR A 373 -30.95 -18.32 -36.47
N CYS A 374 -31.57 -18.50 -35.31
CA CYS A 374 -31.03 -19.33 -34.25
C CYS A 374 -31.85 -20.62 -34.15
N ALA A 375 -31.18 -21.74 -33.87
CA ALA A 375 -31.86 -23.00 -33.66
C ALA A 375 -32.79 -22.94 -32.44
N ALA A 376 -33.85 -23.74 -32.45
CA ALA A 376 -34.78 -23.79 -31.32
C ALA A 376 -34.08 -24.38 -30.08
N ASN A 377 -33.24 -25.40 -30.28
CA ASN A 377 -32.38 -25.96 -29.23
C ASN A 377 -30.95 -26.14 -29.78
N PRO A 378 -30.12 -25.08 -29.80
CA PRO A 378 -28.80 -25.11 -30.45
C PRO A 378 -27.86 -26.23 -29.98
N SER A 379 -27.98 -26.64 -28.71
CA SER A 379 -27.17 -27.73 -28.14
C SER A 379 -27.63 -29.13 -28.57
N LEU A 380 -28.91 -29.33 -28.88
CA LEU A 380 -29.50 -30.66 -29.10
C LEU A 380 -29.96 -30.88 -30.54
N ASP A 381 -30.14 -29.83 -31.32
CA ASP A 381 -30.70 -29.93 -32.68
C ASP A 381 -29.81 -30.73 -33.63
N ALA A 382 -28.49 -30.76 -33.42
CA ALA A 382 -27.59 -31.66 -34.15
C ALA A 382 -27.96 -33.14 -33.92
N TRP A 383 -28.22 -33.53 -32.66
CA TRP A 383 -28.64 -34.89 -32.31
C TRP A 383 -30.06 -35.19 -32.81
N HIS A 384 -30.99 -34.24 -32.69
CA HIS A 384 -32.33 -34.39 -33.24
C HIS A 384 -32.33 -34.52 -34.77
N GLY A 385 -31.44 -33.80 -35.46
CA GLY A 385 -31.21 -33.93 -36.89
C GLY A 385 -30.73 -35.34 -37.25
N ALA A 386 -29.72 -35.85 -36.55
CA ALA A 386 -29.22 -37.21 -36.73
C ALA A 386 -30.28 -38.28 -36.44
N ARG A 387 -31.10 -38.10 -35.39
CA ARG A 387 -32.23 -38.99 -35.08
C ARG A 387 -33.26 -39.01 -36.21
N LYS A 388 -33.64 -37.84 -36.75
CA LYS A 388 -34.56 -37.74 -37.89
C LYS A 388 -33.96 -38.40 -39.14
N PHE A 389 -32.66 -38.20 -39.37
CA PHE A 389 -31.94 -38.85 -40.47
C PHE A 389 -31.92 -40.37 -40.33
N ALA A 390 -31.66 -40.89 -39.12
CA ALA A 390 -31.62 -42.33 -38.86
C ALA A 390 -32.99 -43.03 -39.08
N MET A 391 -34.09 -42.29 -38.95
CA MET A 391 -35.44 -42.78 -39.24
C MET A 391 -35.84 -42.62 -40.71
N SER A 392 -35.01 -41.97 -41.53
CA SER A 392 -35.28 -41.71 -42.95
C SER A 392 -34.80 -42.89 -43.81
N PRO A 393 -35.44 -43.16 -44.97
CA PRO A 393 -34.93 -44.09 -45.97
C PRO A 393 -33.53 -43.73 -46.52
N LEU A 394 -33.08 -42.48 -46.29
CA LEU A 394 -31.74 -42.04 -46.64
C LEU A 394 -30.65 -42.78 -45.85
N LEU A 395 -30.95 -43.30 -44.65
CA LEU A 395 -29.97 -44.03 -43.85
C LEU A 395 -29.44 -45.24 -44.60
N SER A 396 -30.32 -46.07 -45.17
CA SER A 396 -29.91 -47.26 -45.95
C SER A 396 -29.14 -46.91 -47.22
N ALA A 397 -29.40 -45.74 -47.81
CA ALA A 397 -28.71 -45.26 -49.01
C ALA A 397 -27.32 -44.69 -48.71
N SER A 398 -26.98 -44.42 -47.46
CA SER A 398 -25.74 -43.75 -47.06
C SER A 398 -24.97 -44.48 -45.95
N SER A 399 -25.52 -45.57 -45.41
CA SER A 399 -24.85 -46.43 -44.44
C SER A 399 -23.77 -47.29 -45.10
N ILE A 400 -22.70 -47.57 -44.36
CA ILE A 400 -21.68 -48.56 -44.74
C ILE A 400 -22.10 -49.88 -44.10
N THR A 401 -22.32 -50.91 -44.90
CA THR A 401 -22.63 -52.24 -44.39
C THR A 401 -21.36 -52.96 -43.93
N ARG A 402 -21.52 -54.04 -43.17
CA ARG A 402 -20.39 -54.88 -42.78
C ARG A 402 -19.66 -55.46 -43.99
N GLN A 403 -20.39 -55.86 -45.03
CA GLN A 403 -19.81 -56.38 -46.26
C GLN A 403 -18.99 -55.29 -46.98
N ASP A 404 -19.52 -54.07 -47.09
CA ASP A 404 -18.78 -52.94 -47.68
C ASP A 404 -17.45 -52.70 -46.95
N TYR A 405 -17.44 -52.79 -45.62
CA TYR A 405 -16.22 -52.64 -44.81
C TYR A 405 -15.22 -53.78 -45.02
N GLU A 406 -15.70 -55.03 -45.09
CA GLU A 406 -14.86 -56.21 -45.32
C GLU A 406 -14.23 -56.20 -46.74
N GLU A 407 -14.90 -55.62 -47.74
CA GLU A 407 -14.41 -55.52 -49.13
C GLU A 407 -13.53 -54.28 -49.37
N MET A 408 -13.92 -53.11 -48.85
CA MET A 408 -13.30 -51.81 -49.18
C MET A 408 -12.33 -51.31 -48.10
N GLY A 409 -12.34 -51.90 -46.90
CA GLY A 409 -11.45 -51.59 -45.80
C GLY A 409 -11.83 -50.34 -44.99
N GLU A 410 -10.96 -49.98 -44.03
CA GLU A 410 -11.22 -48.94 -43.03
C GLU A 410 -11.33 -47.51 -43.59
N GLY A 411 -10.69 -47.24 -44.73
CA GLY A 411 -10.68 -45.91 -45.35
C GLY A 411 -11.91 -45.61 -46.21
N TYR A 412 -12.81 -46.57 -46.38
CA TYR A 412 -13.99 -46.40 -47.21
C TYR A 412 -15.02 -45.49 -46.53
N ILE A 413 -15.38 -44.41 -47.23
CA ILE A 413 -16.43 -43.48 -46.80
C ILE A 413 -17.46 -43.44 -47.92
N ARG A 414 -18.71 -43.78 -47.58
CA ARG A 414 -19.83 -43.66 -48.52
C ARG A 414 -20.16 -42.18 -48.74
N GLU A 415 -20.26 -41.77 -49.99
CA GLU A 415 -20.58 -40.39 -50.32
C GLU A 415 -21.98 -40.00 -49.84
N HIS A 416 -22.05 -38.92 -49.07
CA HIS A 416 -23.28 -38.32 -48.62
C HIS A 416 -23.17 -36.80 -48.74
N MET A 417 -24.30 -36.12 -48.98
CA MET A 417 -24.31 -34.66 -49.12
C MET A 417 -23.79 -33.90 -47.88
N ALA A 418 -23.82 -34.56 -46.71
CA ALA A 418 -23.29 -34.04 -45.45
C ALA A 418 -22.01 -34.75 -44.97
N SER A 419 -21.46 -35.71 -45.72
CA SER A 419 -20.17 -36.33 -45.37
C SER A 419 -19.02 -35.44 -45.83
N ASN A 420 -17.86 -35.62 -45.20
CA ASN A 420 -16.61 -35.09 -45.75
C ASN A 420 -16.40 -35.67 -47.15
N ARG A 421 -16.04 -34.82 -48.12
CA ARG A 421 -15.62 -35.30 -49.44
C ARG A 421 -14.22 -35.88 -49.32
N TYR A 422 -14.00 -37.03 -49.96
CA TYR A 422 -12.66 -37.56 -50.12
C TYR A 422 -11.86 -36.61 -51.03
N PHE A 423 -10.77 -36.07 -50.50
CA PHE A 423 -9.77 -35.36 -51.29
C PHE A 423 -8.53 -36.26 -51.33
N PRO A 424 -8.12 -36.77 -52.52
CA PRO A 424 -6.89 -37.53 -52.60
C PRO A 424 -5.73 -36.62 -52.16
N THR A 425 -4.95 -37.08 -51.19
CA THR A 425 -3.75 -36.38 -50.75
C THR A 425 -2.85 -36.16 -51.97
N SER A 426 -2.53 -34.91 -52.28
CA SER A 426 -1.64 -34.59 -53.41
C SER A 426 -0.34 -35.37 -53.27
N SER A 427 -0.08 -36.29 -54.21
CA SER A 427 1.16 -37.05 -54.28
C SER A 427 2.28 -36.15 -54.84
N ALA A 428 2.77 -35.22 -54.02
CA ALA A 428 4.10 -34.61 -54.10
C ALA A 428 4.17 -33.44 -53.12
N ALA A 429 4.84 -33.63 -51.98
CA ALA A 429 5.62 -32.54 -51.44
C ALA A 429 6.90 -32.48 -52.29
N PRO A 430 7.28 -31.34 -52.90
CA PRO A 430 8.60 -31.21 -53.46
C PRO A 430 9.60 -31.44 -52.32
N GLN A 431 10.50 -32.41 -52.50
CA GLN A 431 11.65 -32.55 -51.62
C GLN A 431 12.31 -31.18 -51.54
N LYS A 432 12.38 -30.60 -50.34
CA LYS A 432 13.21 -29.44 -50.11
C LYS A 432 14.64 -29.88 -50.39
N GLU A 433 15.16 -29.54 -51.57
CA GLU A 433 16.59 -29.55 -51.82
C GLU A 433 17.25 -28.64 -50.78
N GLY A 434 18.32 -29.16 -50.18
CA GLY A 434 18.94 -28.62 -48.98
C GLY A 434 19.43 -27.19 -49.12
N LEU A 435 19.44 -26.51 -47.97
CA LEU A 435 20.32 -25.38 -47.67
C LEU A 435 21.40 -25.86 -46.70
#